data_AF-A0A2V8UQF4-F1
#
_entry.id   AF-A0A2V8UQF4-F1
#
_cell.length_a   1.000
_cell.length_b   1.000
_cell.length_c   1.000
_cell.angle_alpha   90.00
_cell.angle_beta   90.00
_cell.angle_gamma   90.00
#
_symmetry.space_group_name_H-M   'P 1'
#
loop_
_entity.id
_entity.type
_entity.pdbx_description
1 polymer ?
#
loop_
_entity_poly.entity_id
_entity_poly.type
_entity_poly.pdbx_seq_one_letter_code
_entity_poly.pdbx_strand_id
1 'polypeptide(L)'
;MRILQAGLKWSVGRVTWTMLLLGSVSAAILLTAEPVPAAGALVASLAVALAPFFYILHRRKKRFQKIEEQFPDAPDSLSRALRAGQSYGPAMELVADESSEPLAQEIRRTCHEWKLGLAWNAALENLARRTRLLEIRLFVAAVALHARFGVWRQPEPDFGRLGQVHS
;
A
#
# COMPACT_ATOMS: atom_id res chain seq x y z
N MET A 1 -5.01 4.25 -20.39
CA MET A 1 -4.84 4.86 -19.05
C MET A 1 -4.74 3.76 -17.97
N ARG A 2 -3.57 3.10 -17.82
CA ARG A 2 -3.35 2.02 -16.81
C ARG A 2 -1.91 1.95 -16.26
N ILE A 3 -1.11 2.99 -16.51
CA ILE A 3 0.33 3.02 -16.20
C ILE A 3 0.69 3.94 -15.02
N LEU A 4 -0.28 4.68 -14.45
CA LEU A 4 -0.04 5.67 -13.38
C LEU A 4 -0.21 5.13 -11.94
N GLN A 5 -0.54 3.85 -11.75
CA GLN A 5 -0.66 3.24 -10.41
C GLN A 5 0.56 2.41 -9.99
N ALA A 6 1.52 2.19 -10.89
CA ALA A 6 2.75 1.50 -10.53
C ALA A 6 3.73 2.52 -9.95
N GLY A 7 3.69 2.73 -8.63
CA GLY A 7 4.76 3.40 -7.87
C GLY A 7 6.11 2.66 -7.91
N LEU A 8 6.41 1.96 -9.00
CA LEU A 8 7.71 1.41 -9.30
C LEU A 8 8.55 2.55 -9.90
N LYS A 9 9.47 3.09 -9.09
CA LYS A 9 10.55 3.98 -9.56
C LYS A 9 11.45 3.32 -10.63
N TRP A 10 11.25 2.04 -10.90
CA TRP A 10 11.89 1.29 -11.96
C TRP A 10 11.02 1.41 -13.20
N SER A 11 11.39 2.37 -14.06
CA SER A 11 10.82 2.50 -15.40
C SER A 11 10.74 1.12 -16.04
N VAL A 12 9.52 0.67 -16.36
CA VAL A 12 9.28 -0.56 -17.13
C VAL A 12 10.14 -0.50 -18.40
N GLY A 13 10.28 0.71 -18.99
CA GLY A 13 11.20 0.97 -20.09
C GLY A 13 12.66 0.64 -19.76
N ARG A 14 13.18 1.07 -18.60
CA ARG A 14 14.57 0.77 -18.20
C ARG A 14 14.78 -0.73 -17.99
N VAL A 15 13.80 -1.42 -17.39
CA VAL A 15 13.84 -2.87 -17.20
C VAL A 15 13.84 -3.59 -18.54
N THR A 16 12.92 -3.23 -19.45
CA THR A 16 12.86 -3.84 -20.79
C THR A 16 14.12 -3.55 -21.59
N TRP A 17 14.71 -2.35 -21.47
CA TRP A 17 16.00 -2.02 -22.07
C TRP A 17 17.14 -2.87 -21.50
N THR A 18 17.19 -3.08 -20.18
CA THR A 18 18.21 -3.96 -19.57
C THR A 18 18.01 -5.43 -19.96
N MET A 19 16.77 -5.90 -20.11
CA MET A 19 16.47 -7.27 -20.57
C MET A 19 16.89 -7.48 -22.03
N LEU A 20 16.61 -6.50 -22.90
CA LEU A 20 17.04 -6.52 -24.30
C LEU A 20 18.56 -6.47 -24.43
N LEU A 21 19.22 -5.59 -23.66
CA LEU A 21 20.68 -5.48 -23.68
C LEU A 21 21.36 -6.75 -23.14
N LEU A 22 20.93 -7.28 -21.98
CA LEU A 22 21.50 -8.53 -21.45
C LEU A 22 21.20 -9.73 -22.37
N GLY A 23 19.98 -9.83 -22.89
CA GLY A 23 19.59 -10.89 -23.81
C GLY A 23 20.44 -10.87 -25.08
N SER A 24 20.56 -9.70 -25.71
CA SER A 24 21.36 -9.51 -26.93
C SER A 24 22.86 -9.76 -26.71
N VAL A 25 23.42 -9.30 -25.59
CA VAL A 25 24.83 -9.54 -25.25
C VAL A 25 25.08 -11.02 -24.98
N SER A 26 24.19 -11.71 -24.25
CA SER A 26 24.32 -13.14 -24.00
C SER A 26 24.21 -13.96 -25.29
N ALA A 27 23.30 -13.60 -26.20
CA ALA A 27 23.14 -14.27 -27.49
C ALA A 27 24.37 -14.06 -28.38
N ALA A 28 24.93 -12.84 -28.43
CA ALA A 28 26.15 -12.55 -29.18
C ALA A 28 27.37 -13.33 -28.67
N ILE A 29 27.50 -13.51 -27.35
CA ILE A 29 28.59 -14.29 -26.74
C ILE A 29 28.43 -15.80 -26.97
N LEU A 30 27.20 -16.32 -26.91
CA LEU A 30 26.95 -17.76 -27.07
C LEU A 30 27.02 -18.21 -28.53
N LEU A 31 26.75 -17.33 -29.50
CA LEU A 31 26.89 -17.62 -30.93
C LEU A 31 28.34 -17.58 -31.42
N THR A 32 29.25 -16.91 -30.70
CA THR A 32 30.69 -16.90 -30.99
C THR A 32 31.48 -17.99 -30.25
N ALA A 33 30.84 -18.70 -29.31
CA ALA A 33 31.43 -19.80 -28.56
C ALA A 33 31.14 -21.15 -29.25
N GLU A 34 32.08 -21.60 -30.08
CA GLU A 34 32.16 -22.95 -30.67
C GLU A 34 32.40 -23.98 -29.54
N PRO A 35 31.38 -24.42 -28.78
CA PRO A 35 30.70 -25.68 -29.10
C PRO A 35 29.22 -25.75 -28.66
N VAL A 36 28.55 -24.63 -28.36
CA VAL A 36 27.19 -24.68 -27.79
C VAL A 36 26.16 -24.95 -28.91
N PRO A 37 25.36 -26.04 -28.85
CA PRO A 37 24.31 -26.26 -29.84
C PRO A 37 23.35 -25.06 -29.86
N ALA A 38 23.00 -24.56 -31.05
CA ALA A 38 22.22 -23.33 -31.21
C ALA A 38 20.91 -23.30 -30.38
N ALA A 39 20.29 -24.47 -30.18
CA ALA A 39 19.14 -24.63 -29.29
C ALA A 39 19.46 -24.30 -27.82
N GLY A 40 20.62 -24.72 -27.30
CA GLY A 40 21.09 -24.42 -25.95
C GLY A 40 21.40 -22.93 -25.76
N ALA A 41 21.99 -22.28 -26.77
CA ALA A 41 22.25 -20.84 -26.76
C ALA A 41 20.94 -20.00 -26.74
N LEU A 42 19.92 -20.45 -27.47
CA LEU A 42 18.60 -19.82 -27.47
C LEU A 42 17.89 -19.97 -26.11
N VAL A 43 17.95 -21.16 -25.51
CA VAL A 43 17.33 -21.39 -24.18
C VAL A 43 18.04 -20.58 -23.09
N ALA A 44 19.37 -20.52 -23.11
CA ALA A 44 20.15 -19.75 -22.14
C ALA A 44 19.90 -18.23 -22.26
N SER A 45 19.88 -17.70 -23.49
CA SER A 45 19.59 -16.28 -23.71
C SER A 45 18.17 -15.89 -23.31
N LEU A 46 17.19 -16.77 -23.59
CA LEU A 46 15.81 -16.58 -23.15
C LEU A 46 15.67 -16.63 -21.62
N ALA A 47 16.38 -17.55 -20.95
CA ALA A 47 16.39 -17.64 -19.49
C ALA A 47 17.00 -16.38 -18.83
N VAL A 48 18.11 -15.86 -19.37
CA VAL A 48 18.72 -14.61 -18.91
C VAL A 48 17.80 -13.42 -19.16
N ALA A 49 17.11 -13.38 -20.31
CA ALA A 49 16.14 -12.34 -20.61
C ALA A 49 14.93 -12.38 -19.66
N LEU A 50 14.50 -13.56 -19.20
CA LEU A 50 13.37 -13.72 -18.26
C LEU A 50 13.74 -13.48 -16.79
N ALA A 51 15.02 -13.61 -16.40
CA ALA A 51 15.45 -13.46 -15.01
C ALA A 51 15.06 -12.12 -14.33
N PRO A 52 15.17 -10.95 -15.00
CA PRO A 52 14.77 -9.67 -14.41
C PRO A 52 13.26 -9.59 -14.15
N PHE A 53 12.44 -10.25 -14.99
CA PHE A 53 10.98 -10.29 -14.81
C PHE A 53 10.62 -11.03 -13.52
N PHE A 54 11.21 -12.20 -13.30
CA PHE A 54 11.03 -12.95 -12.06
C PHE A 54 11.55 -12.19 -10.85
N TYR A 55 12.71 -11.53 -10.96
CA TYR A 55 13.28 -10.72 -9.87
C TYR A 55 12.33 -9.58 -9.44
N ILE A 56 11.70 -8.90 -10.39
CA ILE A 56 10.73 -7.82 -10.12
C ILE A 56 9.47 -8.36 -9.47
N LEU A 57 8.92 -9.46 -9.99
CA LEU A 57 7.77 -10.12 -9.37
C LEU A 57 8.08 -10.54 -7.93
N HIS A 58 9.27 -11.08 -7.69
CA HIS A 58 9.72 -11.47 -6.35
C HIS A 58 9.88 -10.26 -5.42
N ARG A 59 10.50 -9.17 -5.90
CA ARG A 59 10.64 -7.92 -5.14
C ARG A 59 9.28 -7.31 -4.79
N ARG A 60 8.32 -7.34 -5.72
CA ARG A 60 6.96 -6.85 -5.50
C ARG A 60 6.23 -7.71 -4.46
N LYS A 61 6.32 -9.04 -4.55
CA LYS A 61 5.75 -9.98 -3.57
C LYS A 61 6.35 -9.75 -2.17
N LYS A 62 7.68 -9.66 -2.08
CA LYS A 62 8.37 -9.36 -0.81
C LYS A 62 7.95 -8.02 -0.20
N ARG A 63 7.69 -6.99 -1.02
CA ARG A 63 7.17 -5.71 -0.51
C ARG A 63 5.81 -5.89 0.16
N PHE A 64 4.87 -6.58 -0.48
CA PHE A 64 3.55 -6.79 0.10
C PHE A 64 3.58 -7.64 1.36
N GLN A 65 4.41 -8.70 1.38
CA GLN A 65 4.62 -9.53 2.57
C GLN A 65 5.13 -8.71 3.75
N LYS A 66 6.10 -7.81 3.52
CA LYS A 66 6.56 -6.91 4.58
C LYS A 66 5.49 -5.97 5.11
N ILE A 67 4.62 -5.45 4.25
CA ILE A 67 3.49 -4.60 4.70
C ILE A 67 2.54 -5.43 5.57
N GLU A 68 2.24 -6.66 5.16
CA GLU A 68 1.38 -7.60 5.89
C GLU A 68 1.97 -7.94 7.27
N GLU A 69 3.28 -8.18 7.35
CA GLU A 69 3.98 -8.42 8.62
C GLU A 69 4.02 -7.19 9.54
N GLN A 70 4.13 -5.98 8.96
CA GLN A 70 4.26 -4.72 9.71
C GLN A 70 2.90 -4.13 10.14
N PHE A 71 1.83 -4.46 9.43
CA PHE A 71 0.53 -3.82 9.62
C PHE A 71 -0.11 -4.06 10.99
N PRO A 72 -0.03 -5.26 11.60
CA PRO A 72 -0.65 -5.53 12.91
C PRO A 72 -0.24 -4.54 14.01
N ASP A 73 0.99 -4.02 13.97
CA ASP A 73 1.50 -3.08 14.97
C ASP A 73 0.96 -1.65 14.78
N ALA A 74 0.51 -1.29 13.57
CA ALA A 74 0.12 0.08 13.24
C ALA A 74 -1.19 0.54 13.93
N PRO A 75 -2.28 -0.25 13.96
CA PRO A 75 -3.47 0.07 14.75
C PRO A 75 -3.18 0.25 16.24
N ASP A 76 -2.25 -0.54 16.80
CA ASP A 76 -1.86 -0.43 18.21
C ASP A 76 -1.15 0.89 18.47
N SER A 77 -0.15 1.26 17.66
CA SER A 77 0.48 2.59 17.73
C SER A 77 -0.54 3.71 17.56
N LEU A 78 -1.47 3.59 16.60
CA LEU A 78 -2.52 4.59 16.38
C LEU A 78 -3.40 4.74 17.62
N SER A 79 -3.80 3.63 18.23
CA SER A 79 -4.64 3.63 19.43
C SER A 79 -3.95 4.31 20.61
N ARG A 80 -2.63 4.08 20.79
CA ARG A 80 -1.82 4.73 21.82
C ARG A 80 -1.74 6.24 21.59
N ALA A 81 -1.50 6.66 20.35
CA ALA A 81 -1.43 8.08 19.99
C ALA A 81 -2.78 8.78 20.24
N LEU A 82 -3.90 8.16 19.85
CA LEU A 82 -5.24 8.70 20.10
C LEU A 82 -5.56 8.77 21.61
N ARG A 83 -5.16 7.77 22.41
CA ARG A 83 -5.32 7.78 23.88
C ARG A 83 -4.48 8.86 24.55
N ALA A 84 -3.35 9.24 23.96
CA ALA A 84 -2.55 10.39 24.38
C ALA A 84 -3.23 11.75 24.10
N GLY A 85 -4.44 11.75 23.53
CA GLY A 85 -5.20 12.96 23.23
C GLY A 85 -4.87 13.58 21.87
N GLN A 86 -4.07 12.90 21.04
CA GLN A 86 -3.79 13.36 19.68
C GLN A 86 -5.07 13.30 18.83
N SER A 87 -5.25 14.29 17.97
CA SER A 87 -6.25 14.21 16.90
C SER A 87 -5.80 13.22 15.82
N TYR A 88 -6.75 12.73 15.01
CA TYR A 88 -6.50 11.69 14.01
C TYR A 88 -5.32 11.97 13.06
N GLY A 89 -5.09 13.22 12.66
CA GLY A 89 -4.01 13.59 11.74
C GLY A 89 -2.61 13.42 12.32
N PRO A 90 -2.26 14.15 13.39
CA PRO A 90 -0.98 13.97 14.09
C PRO A 90 -0.74 12.53 14.54
N ALA A 91 -1.78 11.82 15.00
CA ALA A 91 -1.67 10.42 15.38
C ALA A 91 -1.25 9.52 14.21
N MET A 92 -1.85 9.72 13.02
CA MET A 92 -1.49 8.99 11.81
C MET A 92 -0.09 9.35 11.28
N GLU A 93 0.33 10.60 11.43
CA GLU A 93 1.70 11.02 11.10
C GLU A 93 2.73 10.33 12.00
N LEU A 94 2.47 10.28 13.31
CA LEU A 94 3.32 9.55 14.25
C LEU A 94 3.44 8.06 13.88
N VAL A 95 2.33 7.41 13.56
CA VAL A 95 2.33 6.00 13.11
C VAL A 95 3.15 5.84 11.82
N ALA A 96 3.10 6.82 10.91
CA ALA A 96 3.88 6.79 9.68
C ALA A 96 5.39 6.91 9.93
N ASP A 97 5.78 7.62 10.99
CA ASP A 97 7.18 7.81 11.38
C ASP A 97 7.72 6.66 12.23
N GLU A 98 6.89 6.02 13.05
CA GLU A 98 7.23 4.80 13.81
C GLU A 98 7.29 3.55 12.92
N SER A 99 6.53 3.54 11.82
CA SER A 99 6.49 2.41 10.90
C SER A 99 7.79 2.28 10.10
N SER A 100 8.18 1.05 9.77
CA SER A 100 9.28 0.78 8.85
C SER A 100 8.81 0.81 7.38
N GLU A 101 9.73 1.07 6.45
CA GLU A 101 9.46 0.91 5.02
C GLU A 101 9.23 -0.60 4.71
N PRO A 102 8.25 -0.97 3.87
CA PRO A 102 7.46 -0.13 2.95
C PRO A 102 6.11 0.40 3.48
N LEU A 103 5.66 0.02 4.69
CA LEU A 103 4.36 0.45 5.24
C LEU A 103 4.34 1.97 5.48
N ALA A 104 5.42 2.50 6.05
CA ALA A 104 5.59 3.92 6.35
C ALA A 104 5.29 4.84 5.15
N GLN A 105 5.77 4.47 3.95
CA GLN A 105 5.51 5.21 2.73
C GLN A 105 4.01 5.25 2.37
N GLU A 106 3.29 4.15 2.54
CA GLU A 106 1.86 4.10 2.21
C GLU A 106 1.01 4.88 3.22
N ILE A 107 1.40 4.88 4.50
CA ILE A 107 0.75 5.69 5.54
C ILE A 107 1.03 7.18 5.29
N ARG A 108 2.29 7.57 5.04
CA ARG A 108 2.64 8.96 4.68
C ARG A 108 1.86 9.45 3.46
N ARG A 109 1.71 8.61 2.44
CA ARG A 109 0.90 8.93 1.26
C ARG A 109 -0.57 9.16 1.61
N THR A 110 -1.10 8.38 2.56
CA THR A 110 -2.47 8.54 3.08
C THR A 110 -2.63 9.85 3.85
N CYS A 111 -1.68 10.19 4.72
CA CYS A 111 -1.66 11.48 5.42
C CYS A 111 -1.56 12.65 4.43
N HIS A 112 -0.77 12.50 3.37
CA HIS A 112 -0.67 13.51 2.32
C HIS A 112 -1.99 13.69 1.57
N GLU A 113 -2.67 12.61 1.20
CA GLU A 113 -4.01 12.68 0.59
C GLU A 113 -5.01 13.42 1.51
N TRP A 114 -4.97 13.14 2.81
CA TRP A 114 -5.78 13.89 3.78
C TRP A 114 -5.41 15.38 3.86
N LYS A 115 -4.11 15.72 3.90
CA LYS A 115 -3.62 17.11 3.87
C LYS A 115 -4.06 17.87 2.61
N LEU A 116 -4.29 17.17 1.50
CA LEU A 116 -4.82 17.72 0.26
C LEU A 116 -6.35 17.89 0.27
N GLY A 117 -7.02 17.63 1.40
CA GLY A 117 -8.45 17.83 1.60
C GLY A 117 -9.31 16.59 1.38
N LEU A 118 -8.74 15.41 1.15
CA LEU A 118 -9.55 14.18 1.11
C LEU A 118 -10.05 13.84 2.52
N ALA A 119 -11.31 13.41 2.63
CA ALA A 119 -11.84 12.87 3.88
C ALA A 119 -11.06 11.62 4.33
N TRP A 120 -10.88 11.45 5.65
CA TRP A 120 -10.14 10.33 6.24
C TRP A 120 -10.57 8.96 5.72
N ASN A 121 -11.88 8.72 5.66
CA ASN A 121 -12.44 7.47 5.15
C ASN A 121 -12.00 7.19 3.71
N ALA A 122 -11.99 8.22 2.86
CA ALA A 122 -11.58 8.10 1.46
C ALA A 122 -10.07 7.88 1.31
N ALA A 123 -9.25 8.56 2.11
CA ALA A 123 -7.80 8.38 2.13
C ALA A 123 -7.41 6.95 2.58
N LEU A 124 -8.06 6.44 3.64
CA LEU A 124 -7.90 5.07 4.11
C LEU A 124 -8.40 4.04 3.09
N GLU A 125 -9.50 4.32 2.38
CA GLU A 125 -9.96 3.45 1.30
C GLU A 125 -8.95 3.41 0.14
N ASN A 126 -8.32 4.54 -0.20
CA ASN A 126 -7.20 4.54 -1.15
C ASN A 126 -6.03 3.69 -0.67
N LEU A 127 -5.67 3.75 0.62
CA LEU A 127 -4.64 2.89 1.22
C LEU A 127 -4.95 1.40 1.01
N ALA A 128 -6.19 0.98 1.31
CA ALA A 128 -6.64 -0.39 1.11
C ALA A 128 -6.60 -0.80 -0.37
N ARG A 129 -6.98 0.10 -1.30
CA ARG A 129 -6.92 -0.15 -2.75
C ARG A 129 -5.49 -0.29 -3.28
N ARG A 130 -4.53 0.49 -2.74
CA ARG A 130 -3.12 0.47 -3.16
C ARG A 130 -2.37 -0.76 -2.65
N THR A 131 -2.58 -1.12 -1.39
CA THR A 131 -1.89 -2.25 -0.73
C THR A 131 -2.49 -3.60 -1.08
N ARG A 132 -3.81 -3.67 -1.32
CA ARG A 132 -4.56 -4.91 -1.64
C ARG A 132 -4.43 -6.02 -0.60
N LEU A 133 -4.10 -5.68 0.66
CA LEU A 133 -4.03 -6.62 1.76
C LEU A 133 -5.38 -6.76 2.46
N LEU A 134 -5.70 -7.98 2.88
CA LEU A 134 -6.99 -8.25 3.55
C LEU A 134 -7.08 -7.53 4.90
N GLU A 135 -6.02 -7.57 5.70
CA GLU A 135 -5.99 -6.95 7.04
C GLU A 135 -6.24 -5.44 6.98
N ILE A 136 -5.60 -4.74 6.05
CA ILE A 136 -5.82 -3.31 5.81
C ILE A 136 -7.27 -3.05 5.41
N ARG A 137 -7.83 -3.87 4.53
CA ARG A 137 -9.24 -3.72 4.11
C ARG A 137 -10.20 -3.91 5.29
N LEU A 138 -9.94 -4.90 6.16
CA LEU A 138 -10.75 -5.15 7.35
C LEU A 138 -10.65 -3.99 8.34
N PHE A 139 -9.45 -3.49 8.59
CA PHE A 139 -9.23 -2.32 9.43
C PHE A 139 -9.98 -1.08 8.92
N VAL A 140 -9.82 -0.75 7.63
CA VAL A 140 -10.49 0.41 7.02
C VAL A 140 -12.01 0.26 7.07
N ALA A 141 -12.54 -0.94 6.83
CA ALA A 141 -13.97 -1.20 6.97
C ALA A 141 -14.44 -1.01 8.42
N ALA A 142 -13.68 -1.48 9.41
CA ALA A 142 -13.99 -1.29 10.82
C ALA A 142 -13.97 0.20 11.22
N VAL A 143 -12.98 0.97 10.78
CA VAL A 143 -12.90 2.41 11.04
C VAL A 143 -14.08 3.15 10.40
N ALA A 144 -14.40 2.84 9.14
CA ALA A 144 -15.54 3.43 8.45
C ALA A 144 -16.87 3.10 9.13
N LEU A 145 -17.00 1.91 9.70
CA LEU A 145 -18.17 1.51 10.49
C LEU A 145 -18.30 2.34 11.76
N HIS A 146 -17.21 2.48 12.52
CA HIS A 146 -17.20 3.29 13.74
C HIS A 146 -17.51 4.77 13.45
N ALA A 147 -16.98 5.31 12.36
CA ALA A 147 -17.27 6.68 11.93
C ALA A 147 -18.77 6.91 11.64
N ARG A 148 -19.51 5.87 11.21
CA ARG A 148 -20.96 5.95 10.95
C ARG A 148 -21.80 5.86 12.22
N PHE A 149 -21.35 5.13 13.25
CA PHE A 149 -22.13 4.92 14.48
C PHE A 149 -21.83 5.91 15.62
N GLY A 150 -20.69 6.62 15.57
CA GLY A 150 -20.33 7.62 16.59
C GLY A 150 -21.25 8.85 16.68
N VAL A 151 -22.25 8.97 15.80
CA VAL A 151 -23.18 10.11 15.72
C VAL A 151 -24.47 9.91 16.55
N TRP A 152 -24.75 8.72 17.09
CA TRP A 152 -26.00 8.45 17.83
C TRP A 152 -26.00 8.85 19.33
N ARG A 153 -25.09 9.72 19.78
CA ARG A 153 -25.16 10.34 21.11
C ARG A 153 -25.70 11.76 21.00
N GLN A 154 -26.99 11.89 20.70
CA GLN A 154 -27.76 13.05 21.19
C GLN A 154 -28.38 12.65 22.53
N PRO A 155 -28.28 13.47 23.59
CA PRO A 155 -29.04 13.22 24.81
C PRO A 155 -30.53 13.27 24.46
N GLU A 156 -31.29 12.33 25.01
CA GLU A 156 -32.74 12.28 24.91
C GLU A 156 -33.31 13.67 25.26
N PRO A 157 -34.25 14.23 24.48
CA PRO A 157 -34.95 15.43 24.93
C PRO A 157 -35.74 15.08 26.19
N ASP A 158 -35.51 15.80 27.28
CA ASP A 158 -36.30 15.71 28.50
C ASP A 158 -37.72 16.23 28.23
N PHE A 159 -38.59 15.31 27.81
CA PHE A 159 -40.02 15.56 27.61
C PHE A 159 -40.81 15.63 28.94
N GLY A 160 -40.14 15.51 30.10
CA GLY A 160 -40.77 15.46 31.43
C GLY A 160 -41.30 16.80 31.95
N ARG A 161 -41.07 17.92 31.25
CA ARG A 161 -41.48 19.27 31.71
C ARG A 161 -42.60 19.93 30.93
N LEU A 162 -43.12 19.29 29.87
CA LEU A 162 -44.17 19.88 29.02
C LEU A 162 -45.60 19.54 29.46
N GLY A 163 -45.78 18.74 30.51
CA GLY A 163 -47.09 18.35 31.05
C GLY A 163 -47.61 19.16 32.24
N GLN A 164 -46.92 20.22 32.67
CA GLN A 164 -47.24 20.99 33.89
C GLN A 164 -47.67 22.44 33.61
N VAL A 165 -48.13 22.74 32.38
CA VAL A 165 -48.65 24.08 32.00
C VAL A 165 -50.03 23.97 31.34
N HIS A 166 -50.95 23.27 31.99
CA HIS A 166 -52.39 23.55 31.96
C HIS A 166 -53.11 22.50 32.79
N SER A 167 -53.52 22.87 34.00
CA SER A 167 -54.74 22.44 34.72
C SER A 167 -54.74 23.08 36.09
#